data_AF-A0AAD4S235-F1
#
_entry.id   AF-A0AAD4S235-F1
#
_cell.length_a   1.000
_cell.length_b   1.000
_cell.length_c   1.000
_cell.angle_alpha   90.00
_cell.angle_beta   90.00
_cell.angle_gamma   90.00
#
_symmetry.space_group_name_H-M   'P 1'
#
loop_
_entity.id
_entity.type
_entity.pdbx_description
1 polymer ?
#
loop_
_entity_poly.entity_id
_entity_poly.type
_entity_poly.pdbx_seq_one_letter_code
_entity_poly.pdbx_strand_id
1 'polypeptide(L)'
;MILGSWSISPDKIIINREICRKRTFPPIPTNNLPDFSIFSTKFIITKPVVASFKCSSTKKEYNNVENIFEEFSVLSSLETPWGGDSIWSTMGLYFFSLHIPLSFGGLSVVAQILQQPVLDPQIEAVSILLIVTMELFGTLALLGYTKKTDYKLASFFFQSSEFSKQRRWVKASCLGFGFLIFLVFLTSFVADILIGTKDVNNPMQKEILSSGPIAKTALFFLYCFITPLLEETVYRGFLLTSLCTSKMKWQQAVILSSFIFSLAHFSSDSSPQLFIIGCVLGCSYCWSGSLLSSFTIHALYNALTLIVTILS
;
A
#
# COMPACT_ATOMS: atom_id res chain seq x y z
N MET A 1 -16.81 21.98 59.37
CA MET A 1 -16.50 20.57 59.05
C MET A 1 -15.50 20.59 57.90
N ILE A 2 -14.26 20.98 58.23
CA ILE A 2 -13.03 20.17 58.26
C ILE A 2 -12.57 19.72 56.85
N LEU A 3 -11.40 20.29 56.52
CA LEU A 3 -10.54 20.18 55.35
C LEU A 3 -9.99 18.77 55.13
N GLY A 4 -9.55 18.50 53.90
CA GLY A 4 -8.68 17.36 53.59
C GLY A 4 -8.16 17.38 52.16
N SER A 5 -7.09 18.15 51.93
CA SER A 5 -6.21 18.04 50.76
C SER A 5 -5.37 16.76 50.82
N TRP A 6 -5.07 16.12 49.69
CA TRP A 6 -3.82 15.39 49.51
C TRP A 6 -3.30 15.54 48.06
N SER A 7 -2.13 16.14 47.95
CA SER A 7 -1.17 15.97 46.87
C SER A 7 -0.37 14.69 47.11
N ILE A 8 0.21 14.09 46.06
CA ILE A 8 1.55 13.45 46.02
C ILE A 8 1.94 13.20 44.54
N SER A 9 3.22 13.48 44.28
CA SER A 9 3.98 13.48 43.02
C SER A 9 4.31 12.08 42.44
N PRO A 10 4.93 11.99 41.24
CA PRO A 10 5.09 10.76 40.47
C PRO A 10 6.36 9.97 40.85
N ASP A 11 6.32 8.64 40.78
CA ASP A 11 7.54 7.85 40.70
C ASP A 11 7.33 6.44 40.12
N LYS A 12 8.10 6.16 39.06
CA LYS A 12 8.78 4.89 38.74
C LYS A 12 7.97 3.59 38.69
N ILE A 13 7.63 3.18 37.47
CA ILE A 13 7.43 1.77 37.13
C ILE A 13 8.81 1.09 37.13
N ILE A 14 9.11 0.36 38.21
CA ILE A 14 10.25 -0.58 38.30
C ILE A 14 9.74 -1.95 37.84
N ILE A 15 10.17 -2.39 36.66
CA ILE A 15 9.96 -3.78 36.22
C ILE A 15 10.96 -4.66 36.98
N ASN A 16 10.48 -5.37 38.00
CA ASN A 16 11.29 -6.29 38.78
C ASN A 16 11.45 -7.63 38.01
N ARG A 17 12.69 -8.05 37.77
CA ARG A 17 13.03 -9.34 37.15
C ARG A 17 12.63 -10.48 38.08
N GLU A 18 11.68 -11.33 37.68
CA GLU A 18 11.43 -12.58 38.40
C GLU A 18 12.59 -13.57 38.21
N ILE A 19 13.13 -13.98 39.36
CA ILE A 19 14.15 -15.00 39.55
C ILE A 19 13.45 -16.36 39.57
N CYS A 20 13.76 -17.21 38.60
CA CYS A 20 13.23 -18.57 38.49
C CYS A 20 13.88 -19.47 39.57
N ARG A 21 13.18 -19.74 40.69
CA ARG A 21 13.56 -20.73 41.71
C ARG A 21 13.26 -22.15 41.22
N LYS A 22 14.28 -23.02 41.19
CA LYS A 22 14.12 -24.49 41.03
C LYS A 22 13.35 -25.06 42.23
N ARG A 23 12.23 -25.75 41.98
CA ARG A 23 11.57 -26.63 42.97
C ARG A 23 12.17 -28.03 42.87
N THR A 24 12.66 -28.55 43.99
CA THR A 24 13.04 -29.96 44.19
C THR A 24 11.90 -30.66 44.96
N PHE A 25 11.43 -31.82 44.47
CA PHE A 25 10.45 -32.65 45.17
C PHE A 25 11.15 -33.69 46.08
N PRO A 26 10.59 -34.05 47.26
CA PRO A 26 11.12 -35.10 48.15
C PRO A 26 10.62 -36.51 47.77
N PRO A 27 11.25 -37.60 48.26
CA PRO A 27 10.96 -38.97 47.83
C PRO A 27 9.77 -39.61 48.57
N ILE A 28 9.14 -40.59 47.90
CA ILE A 28 7.99 -41.39 48.37
C ILE A 28 8.52 -42.61 49.17
N PRO A 29 7.89 -43.01 50.30
CA PRO A 29 8.32 -44.18 51.07
C PRO A 29 7.75 -45.51 50.54
N THR A 30 8.58 -46.54 50.61
CA THR A 30 8.33 -47.96 50.28
C THR A 30 7.67 -48.71 51.43
N ASN A 31 6.78 -49.67 51.16
CA ASN A 31 6.56 -50.87 51.99
C ASN A 31 5.84 -52.01 51.25
N ASN A 32 6.45 -53.21 51.33
CA ASN A 32 5.93 -54.58 51.46
C ASN A 32 5.38 -55.41 50.25
N LEU A 33 6.31 -56.19 49.65
CA LEU A 33 6.36 -57.67 49.41
C LEU A 33 5.30 -58.41 48.53
N PRO A 34 5.58 -59.61 47.95
CA PRO A 34 6.80 -60.45 48.00
C PRO A 34 7.37 -60.96 46.65
N ASP A 35 8.52 -61.61 46.79
CA ASP A 35 9.41 -62.28 45.83
C ASP A 35 8.78 -63.28 44.85
N PHE A 36 9.29 -63.29 43.61
CA PHE A 36 9.65 -64.53 42.91
C PHE A 36 10.89 -64.29 42.02
N SER A 37 11.89 -65.13 42.23
CA SER A 37 13.17 -65.18 41.53
C SER A 37 13.02 -65.70 40.09
N ILE A 38 13.89 -65.24 39.18
CA ILE A 38 14.72 -66.07 38.28
C ILE A 38 15.50 -65.20 37.28
N PHE A 39 16.82 -65.40 37.31
CA PHE A 39 17.87 -65.20 36.30
C PHE A 39 18.34 -63.81 35.83
N SER A 40 19.64 -63.64 36.11
CA SER A 40 20.60 -62.61 35.72
C SER A 40 20.84 -62.52 34.21
N THR A 41 20.96 -61.29 33.69
CA THR A 41 22.10 -60.92 32.84
C THR A 41 22.32 -59.41 32.88
N LYS A 42 23.54 -59.00 33.27
CA LYS A 42 24.00 -57.61 33.33
C LYS A 42 24.09 -57.01 31.93
N PHE A 43 23.42 -55.87 31.69
CA PHE A 43 23.82 -54.91 30.67
C PHE A 43 24.13 -53.58 31.35
N ILE A 44 25.38 -53.12 31.20
CA ILE A 44 25.89 -51.84 31.72
C ILE A 44 25.34 -50.74 30.82
N ILE A 45 24.39 -49.94 31.31
CA ILE A 45 23.91 -48.73 30.63
C ILE A 45 24.80 -47.56 31.08
N THR A 46 25.62 -47.05 30.17
CA THR A 46 26.33 -45.78 30.31
C THR A 46 25.34 -44.61 30.23
N LYS A 47 25.57 -43.60 31.07
CA LYS A 47 24.71 -42.43 31.33
C LYS A 47 24.17 -41.75 30.05
N PRO A 48 22.90 -41.32 30.00
CA PRO A 48 22.43 -40.43 28.95
C PRO A 48 22.92 -39.00 29.22
N VAL A 49 23.64 -38.43 28.25
CA VAL A 49 23.90 -36.98 28.17
C VAL A 49 22.60 -36.30 27.79
N VAL A 50 21.98 -35.60 28.75
CA VAL A 50 20.82 -34.74 28.46
C VAL A 50 21.34 -33.48 27.77
N ALA A 51 21.25 -33.45 26.44
CA ALA A 51 21.43 -32.23 25.67
C ALA A 51 20.23 -31.31 25.91
N SER A 52 20.43 -30.22 26.68
CA SER A 52 19.44 -29.15 26.73
C SER A 52 19.49 -28.38 25.41
N PHE A 53 18.53 -28.59 24.52
CA PHE A 53 18.34 -27.70 23.38
C PHE A 53 17.81 -26.36 23.89
N LYS A 54 18.72 -25.40 23.98
CA LYS A 54 18.41 -24.00 24.26
C LYS A 54 17.79 -23.40 23.02
N CYS A 55 16.46 -23.29 22.99
CA CYS A 55 15.74 -22.57 21.93
C CYS A 55 16.05 -21.07 22.04
N SER A 56 17.08 -20.61 21.34
CA SER A 56 17.53 -19.21 21.28
C SER A 56 17.59 -18.68 19.85
N SER A 57 17.25 -19.47 18.83
CA SER A 57 17.34 -19.04 17.43
C SER A 57 16.11 -18.26 16.96
N THR A 58 14.91 -18.59 17.44
CA THR A 58 13.65 -17.98 16.97
C THR A 58 13.55 -16.48 17.24
N LYS A 59 14.01 -16.01 18.40
CA LYS A 59 13.97 -14.58 18.75
C LYS A 59 14.98 -13.75 17.96
N LYS A 60 16.11 -14.34 17.57
CA LYS A 60 17.16 -13.67 16.78
C LYS A 60 16.80 -13.64 15.29
N GLU A 61 16.22 -14.72 14.77
CA GLU A 61 15.66 -14.75 13.41
C GLU A 61 14.47 -13.80 13.25
N TYR A 62 13.52 -13.79 14.18
CA TYR A 62 12.37 -12.89 14.12
C TYR A 62 12.79 -11.41 14.12
N ASN A 63 13.73 -11.04 15.01
CA ASN A 63 14.27 -9.68 15.05
C ASN A 63 15.05 -9.32 13.76
N ASN A 64 15.74 -10.28 13.14
CA ASN A 64 16.42 -10.05 11.86
C ASN A 64 15.42 -9.84 10.72
N VAL A 65 14.34 -10.63 10.68
CA VAL A 65 13.30 -10.52 9.66
C VAL A 65 12.55 -9.19 9.79
N GLU A 66 12.20 -8.77 11.01
CA GLU A 66 11.56 -7.47 11.26
C GLU A 66 12.48 -6.30 10.85
N ASN A 67 13.78 -6.38 11.13
CA ASN A 67 14.76 -5.38 10.66
C ASN A 67 14.86 -5.30 9.12
N ILE A 68 14.86 -6.45 8.42
CA ILE A 68 14.88 -6.48 6.95
C ILE A 68 13.62 -5.81 6.37
N PHE A 69 12.45 -6.07 6.98
CA PHE A 69 11.20 -5.45 6.54
C PHE A 69 11.17 -3.95 6.80
N GLU A 70 11.73 -3.46 7.91
CA GLU A 70 11.83 -2.02 8.16
C GLU A 70 12.85 -1.35 7.23
N GLU A 71 13.97 -2.01 6.90
CA GLU A 71 14.99 -1.50 5.97
C GLU A 71 14.53 -1.50 4.49
N PHE A 72 13.45 -2.22 4.19
CA PHE A 72 12.83 -2.24 2.87
C PHE A 72 12.35 -0.84 2.44
N SER A 73 11.66 -0.13 3.35
CA SER A 73 11.02 1.15 3.03
C SER A 73 11.94 2.32 3.32
N VAL A 74 12.18 3.17 2.33
CA VAL A 74 12.90 4.44 2.53
C VAL A 74 11.96 5.57 2.99
N LEU A 75 10.64 5.40 2.88
CA LEU A 75 9.66 6.47 3.17
C LEU A 75 9.60 6.84 4.64
N SER A 76 9.85 5.89 5.55
CA SER A 76 9.88 6.14 6.99
C SER A 76 10.97 7.13 7.41
N SER A 77 11.97 7.36 6.53
CA SER A 77 13.06 8.31 6.73
C SER A 77 12.83 9.68 6.07
N LEU A 78 11.73 9.84 5.31
CA LEU A 78 11.40 11.10 4.65
C LEU A 78 10.66 12.03 5.61
N GLU A 79 10.90 13.33 5.45
CA GLU A 79 10.08 14.35 6.10
C GLU A 79 8.87 14.69 5.21
N THR A 80 7.66 14.72 5.78
CA THR A 80 6.46 15.16 5.05
C THR A 80 5.93 16.51 5.53
N PRO A 81 5.43 17.34 4.60
CA PRO A 81 4.76 18.59 4.95
C PRO A 81 3.45 18.38 5.72
N TRP A 82 2.77 17.25 5.55
CA TRP A 82 1.46 16.99 6.14
C TRP A 82 1.59 16.20 7.43
N GLY A 83 0.93 16.67 8.49
CA GLY A 83 0.86 16.01 9.80
C GLY A 83 -0.43 15.21 9.95
N GLY A 84 -0.48 14.29 10.93
CA GLY A 84 -1.58 13.31 11.08
C GLY A 84 -2.99 13.89 11.00
N ASP A 85 -3.24 15.04 11.62
CA ASP A 85 -4.58 15.65 11.66
C ASP A 85 -5.03 16.23 10.30
N SER A 86 -4.10 16.67 9.45
CA SER A 86 -4.44 17.28 8.15
C SER A 86 -4.55 16.29 7.00
N ILE A 87 -4.16 15.02 7.20
CA ILE A 87 -4.22 13.98 6.16
C ILE A 87 -5.67 13.77 5.72
N TRP A 88 -6.54 13.47 6.69
CA TRP A 88 -7.93 13.10 6.42
C TRP A 88 -8.78 14.29 5.97
N SER A 89 -8.53 15.49 6.51
CA SER A 89 -9.21 16.70 6.04
C SER A 89 -8.84 17.03 4.60
N THR A 90 -7.56 16.90 4.23
CA THR A 90 -7.10 17.13 2.85
C THR A 90 -7.65 16.07 1.91
N MET A 91 -7.67 14.80 2.33
CA MET A 91 -8.27 13.72 1.54
C MET A 91 -9.78 13.93 1.34
N GLY A 92 -10.48 14.37 2.40
CA GLY A 92 -11.89 14.74 2.31
C GLY A 92 -12.13 15.90 1.35
N LEU A 93 -11.33 16.97 1.44
CA LEU A 93 -11.41 18.10 0.51
C LEU A 93 -11.15 17.65 -0.94
N TYR A 94 -10.16 16.79 -1.17
CA TYR A 94 -9.89 16.22 -2.50
C TYR A 94 -11.10 15.45 -3.02
N PHE A 95 -11.65 14.51 -2.25
CA PHE A 95 -12.76 13.68 -2.72
C PHE A 95 -14.03 14.49 -2.99
N PHE A 96 -14.45 15.30 -2.02
CA PHE A 96 -15.74 15.97 -2.07
C PHE A 96 -15.73 17.26 -2.90
N SER A 97 -14.57 17.89 -3.10
CA SER A 97 -14.48 19.16 -3.84
C SER A 97 -13.90 19.00 -5.24
N LEU A 98 -13.10 17.96 -5.49
CA LEU A 98 -12.44 17.72 -6.77
C LEU A 98 -12.90 16.41 -7.40
N HIS A 99 -12.54 15.27 -6.79
CA HIS A 99 -12.67 13.98 -7.44
C HIS A 99 -14.11 13.60 -7.79
N ILE A 100 -15.02 13.59 -6.80
CA ILE A 100 -16.42 13.19 -7.03
C ILE A 100 -17.16 14.18 -7.95
N PRO A 101 -17.12 15.52 -7.72
CA PRO A 101 -17.79 16.46 -8.60
C PRO A 101 -17.30 16.41 -10.06
N LEU A 102 -15.99 16.25 -10.27
CA LEU A 102 -15.42 16.20 -11.62
C LEU A 102 -15.67 14.86 -12.31
N SER A 103 -15.57 13.74 -11.57
CA SER A 103 -15.80 12.40 -12.12
C SER A 103 -17.25 12.19 -12.57
N PHE A 104 -18.24 12.61 -11.76
CA PHE A 104 -19.65 12.36 -12.06
C PHE A 104 -20.36 13.57 -12.69
N GLY A 105 -19.95 14.78 -12.33
CA GLY A 105 -20.60 16.02 -12.80
C GLY A 105 -19.92 16.65 -14.02
N GLY A 106 -18.63 16.38 -14.26
CA GLY A 106 -17.84 17.08 -15.26
C GLY A 106 -18.42 17.00 -16.68
N LEU A 107 -18.72 15.79 -17.16
CA LEU A 107 -19.31 15.59 -18.48
C LEU A 107 -20.73 16.17 -18.58
N SER A 108 -21.51 16.12 -17.50
CA SER A 108 -22.85 16.72 -17.45
C SER A 108 -22.80 18.23 -17.64
N VAL A 109 -21.82 18.91 -17.03
CA VAL A 109 -21.60 20.36 -17.22
C VAL A 109 -21.20 20.67 -18.66
N VAL A 110 -20.32 19.86 -19.26
CA VAL A 110 -19.92 20.02 -20.66
C VAL A 110 -21.12 19.87 -21.61
N ALA A 111 -21.94 18.83 -21.41
CA ALA A 111 -23.17 18.60 -22.16
C ALA A 111 -24.13 19.80 -22.10
N GLN A 112 -24.29 20.41 -20.92
CA GLN A 112 -25.12 21.61 -20.74
C GLN A 112 -24.53 22.84 -21.46
N ILE A 113 -23.22 23.06 -21.37
CA ILE A 113 -22.54 24.18 -22.04
C ILE A 113 -22.67 24.07 -23.57
N LEU A 114 -22.48 22.86 -24.10
CA LEU A 114 -22.58 22.58 -25.54
C LEU A 114 -24.03 22.44 -26.04
N GLN A 115 -25.01 22.47 -25.13
CA GLN A 115 -26.44 22.23 -25.43
C GLN A 115 -26.69 20.91 -26.16
N GLN A 116 -25.89 19.87 -25.85
CA GLN A 116 -25.99 18.55 -26.44
C GLN A 116 -26.21 17.51 -25.33
N PRO A 117 -27.35 16.79 -25.34
CA PRO A 117 -27.64 15.79 -24.29
C PRO A 117 -26.77 14.54 -24.39
N VAL A 118 -26.27 14.25 -25.60
CA VAL A 118 -25.32 13.15 -25.88
C VAL A 118 -24.13 13.78 -26.58
N LEU A 119 -22.95 13.64 -26.00
CA LEU A 119 -21.71 14.16 -26.57
C LEU A 119 -21.23 13.22 -27.67
N ASP A 120 -20.67 13.80 -28.74
CA ASP A 120 -19.90 13.02 -29.71
C ASP A 120 -18.71 12.35 -29.00
N PRO A 121 -18.37 11.08 -29.32
CA PRO A 121 -17.31 10.36 -28.60
C PRO A 121 -15.93 11.05 -28.64
N GLN A 122 -15.62 11.85 -29.68
CA GLN A 122 -14.37 12.62 -29.72
C GLN A 122 -14.43 13.81 -28.78
N ILE A 123 -15.57 14.50 -28.71
CA ILE A 123 -15.80 15.58 -27.75
C ILE A 123 -15.73 15.03 -26.32
N GLU A 124 -16.35 13.86 -26.08
CA GLU A 124 -16.29 13.18 -24.79
C GLU A 124 -14.85 12.88 -24.37
N ALA A 125 -14.04 12.27 -25.25
CA ALA A 125 -12.63 11.96 -24.97
C ALA A 125 -11.81 13.21 -24.59
N VAL A 126 -11.94 14.28 -25.36
CA VAL A 126 -11.24 15.55 -25.09
C VAL A 126 -11.74 16.18 -23.79
N SER A 127 -13.04 16.10 -23.53
CA SER A 127 -13.64 16.64 -22.31
C SER A 127 -13.14 15.91 -21.07
N ILE A 128 -13.09 14.57 -21.08
CA ILE A 128 -12.52 13.80 -19.97
C ILE A 128 -11.04 14.17 -19.76
N LEU A 129 -10.25 14.26 -20.82
CA LEU A 129 -8.85 14.69 -20.73
C LEU A 129 -8.72 16.06 -20.04
N LEU A 130 -9.53 17.04 -20.42
CA LEU A 130 -9.52 18.39 -19.84
C LEU A 130 -9.99 18.37 -18.37
N ILE A 131 -11.04 17.62 -18.05
CA ILE A 131 -11.59 17.50 -16.69
C ILE A 131 -10.55 16.90 -15.75
N VAL A 132 -9.91 15.78 -16.13
CA VAL A 132 -8.90 15.12 -15.28
C VAL A 132 -7.62 15.97 -15.20
N THR A 133 -7.27 16.70 -16.26
CA THR A 133 -6.18 17.69 -16.20
C THR A 133 -6.48 18.81 -15.20
N MET A 134 -7.72 19.30 -15.19
CA MET A 134 -8.17 20.29 -14.20
C MET A 134 -8.16 19.71 -12.79
N GLU A 135 -8.57 18.45 -12.61
CA GLU A 135 -8.48 17.75 -11.32
C GLU A 135 -7.02 17.66 -10.83
N LEU A 136 -6.08 17.35 -11.71
CA LEU A 136 -4.65 17.34 -11.41
C LEU A 136 -4.17 18.72 -10.92
N PHE A 137 -4.50 19.80 -11.64
CA PHE A 137 -4.11 21.14 -11.21
C PHE A 137 -4.79 21.56 -9.90
N GLY A 138 -6.07 21.26 -9.73
CA GLY A 138 -6.80 21.51 -8.48
C GLY A 138 -6.19 20.74 -7.30
N THR A 139 -5.78 19.50 -7.53
CA THR A 139 -5.09 18.66 -6.54
C THR A 139 -3.74 19.25 -6.16
N LEU A 140 -2.93 19.66 -7.14
CA LEU A 140 -1.64 20.31 -6.87
C LEU A 140 -1.81 21.62 -6.09
N ALA A 141 -2.85 22.40 -6.40
CA ALA A 141 -3.19 23.61 -5.66
C ALA A 141 -3.63 23.30 -4.22
N LEU A 142 -4.50 22.29 -4.02
CA LEU A 142 -4.95 21.84 -2.71
C LEU A 142 -3.79 21.34 -1.84
N LEU A 143 -2.92 20.51 -2.40
CA LEU A 143 -1.71 20.04 -1.72
C LEU A 143 -0.76 21.21 -1.42
N GLY A 144 -0.63 22.16 -2.35
CA GLY A 144 0.15 23.39 -2.17
C GLY A 144 -0.40 24.31 -1.07
N TYR A 145 -1.70 24.30 -0.82
CA TYR A 145 -2.36 25.09 0.22
C TYR A 145 -2.31 24.41 1.60
N THR A 146 -2.43 23.08 1.64
CA THR A 146 -2.51 22.29 2.89
C THR A 146 -1.14 21.89 3.46
N LYS A 147 -0.06 22.06 2.70
CA LYS A 147 1.32 21.82 3.17
C LYS A 147 1.68 22.78 4.31
N LYS A 148 2.58 22.35 5.21
CA LYS A 148 3.23 23.26 6.17
C LYS A 148 3.96 24.40 5.44
N THR A 149 3.86 25.61 6.01
CA THR A 149 4.30 26.90 5.42
C THR A 149 5.73 26.90 4.89
N ASP A 150 6.65 26.18 5.55
CA ASP A 150 8.08 26.20 5.22
C ASP A 150 8.53 25.12 4.20
N TYR A 151 7.64 24.23 3.76
CA TYR A 151 7.98 23.17 2.81
C TYR A 151 7.76 23.60 1.36
N LYS A 152 8.73 23.34 0.46
CA LYS A 152 8.55 23.53 -0.98
C LYS A 152 7.90 22.30 -1.60
N LEU A 153 6.85 22.45 -2.40
CA LEU A 153 6.21 21.30 -3.06
C LEU A 153 7.16 20.59 -4.03
N ALA A 154 8.08 21.34 -4.65
CA ALA A 154 9.14 20.77 -5.47
C ALA A 154 10.08 19.85 -4.67
N SER A 155 10.43 20.20 -3.42
CA SER A 155 11.34 19.36 -2.63
C SER A 155 10.75 17.99 -2.34
N PHE A 156 9.42 17.86 -2.31
CA PHE A 156 8.77 16.57 -2.19
C PHE A 156 8.98 15.65 -3.42
N PHE A 157 8.98 16.20 -4.63
CA PHE A 157 9.31 15.46 -5.86
C PHE A 157 10.83 15.25 -6.07
N PHE A 158 11.66 16.12 -5.48
CA PHE A 158 13.13 16.06 -5.63
C PHE A 158 13.85 15.35 -4.48
N GLN A 159 13.31 15.30 -3.26
CA GLN A 159 13.89 14.58 -2.12
C GLN A 159 13.87 13.07 -2.36
N SER A 160 12.85 12.61 -3.10
CA SER A 160 12.81 11.28 -3.70
C SER A 160 13.92 10.99 -4.70
N SER A 161 14.60 12.00 -5.27
CA SER A 161 15.59 11.81 -6.34
C SER A 161 16.97 11.37 -5.86
N GLU A 162 17.33 11.64 -4.60
CA GLU A 162 18.62 11.21 -4.05
C GLU A 162 18.58 9.74 -3.65
N PHE A 163 17.53 9.30 -2.95
CA PHE A 163 17.32 7.87 -2.64
C PHE A 163 17.07 7.02 -3.91
N SER A 164 16.40 7.58 -4.93
CA SER A 164 16.11 6.85 -6.18
C SER A 164 17.36 6.50 -6.98
N LYS A 165 18.37 7.38 -6.99
CA LYS A 165 19.66 7.14 -7.64
C LYS A 165 20.40 6.02 -6.91
N GLN A 166 20.38 6.03 -5.58
CA GLN A 166 21.07 5.02 -4.76
C GLN A 166 20.43 3.63 -4.91
N ARG A 167 19.10 3.53 -4.90
CA ARG A 167 18.36 2.25 -5.04
C ARG A 167 17.98 1.89 -6.47
N ARG A 168 18.56 2.57 -7.48
CA ARG A 168 18.37 2.32 -8.92
C ARG A 168 16.90 2.11 -9.29
N TRP A 169 16.09 3.16 -9.14
CA TRP A 169 14.64 3.13 -9.37
C TRP A 169 14.19 2.45 -10.68
N VAL A 170 14.98 2.53 -11.76
CA VAL A 170 14.70 1.85 -13.04
C VAL A 170 14.61 0.33 -12.89
N LYS A 171 15.50 -0.29 -12.09
CA LYS A 171 15.44 -1.73 -11.84
C LYS A 171 14.21 -2.10 -11.03
N ALA A 172 13.90 -1.29 -10.02
CA ALA A 172 12.70 -1.48 -9.21
C ALA A 172 11.44 -1.39 -10.08
N SER A 173 11.39 -0.44 -11.01
CA SER A 173 10.31 -0.31 -11.98
C SER A 173 10.20 -1.52 -12.91
N CYS A 174 11.32 -2.03 -13.44
CA CYS A 174 11.31 -3.21 -14.29
C CYS A 174 10.82 -4.46 -13.55
N LEU A 175 11.36 -4.71 -12.34
CA LEU A 175 10.95 -5.84 -11.51
C LEU A 175 9.49 -5.70 -11.06
N GLY A 176 9.09 -4.51 -10.63
CA GLY A 176 7.73 -4.20 -10.20
C GLY A 176 6.72 -4.35 -11.34
N PHE A 177 7.06 -3.92 -12.55
CA PHE A 177 6.22 -4.12 -13.73
C PHE A 177 6.08 -5.60 -14.10
N GLY A 178 7.18 -6.36 -14.13
CA GLY A 178 7.13 -7.80 -14.39
C GLY A 178 6.29 -8.55 -13.35
N PHE A 179 6.45 -8.20 -12.06
CA PHE A 179 5.65 -8.75 -10.97
C PHE A 179 4.17 -8.37 -11.08
N LEU A 180 3.88 -7.12 -11.46
CA LEU A 180 2.51 -6.66 -11.68
C LEU A 180 1.81 -7.48 -12.76
N ILE A 181 2.44 -7.64 -13.93
CA ILE A 181 1.86 -8.43 -15.04
C ILE A 181 1.62 -9.88 -14.61
N PHE A 182 2.57 -10.48 -13.89
CA PHE A 182 2.40 -11.83 -13.34
C PHE A 182 1.18 -11.92 -12.41
N LEU A 183 1.03 -10.99 -11.46
CA LEU A 183 -0.10 -10.96 -10.54
C LEU A 183 -1.44 -10.72 -11.25
N VAL A 184 -1.47 -9.80 -12.21
CA VAL A 184 -2.66 -9.52 -13.03
C VAL A 184 -3.08 -10.77 -13.79
N PHE A 185 -2.15 -11.48 -14.42
CA PHE A 185 -2.46 -12.72 -15.12
C PHE A 185 -2.95 -13.81 -14.16
N LEU A 186 -2.27 -14.00 -13.02
CA LEU A 186 -2.66 -14.99 -12.02
C LEU A 186 -4.07 -14.72 -11.47
N THR A 187 -4.37 -13.48 -11.16
CA THR A 187 -5.67 -13.07 -10.59
C THR A 187 -6.79 -13.17 -11.63
N SER A 188 -6.53 -12.80 -12.89
CA SER A 188 -7.46 -13.03 -13.99
C SER A 188 -7.74 -14.52 -14.20
N PHE A 189 -6.70 -15.37 -14.19
CA PHE A 189 -6.87 -16.81 -14.31
C PHE A 189 -7.72 -17.41 -13.17
N VAL A 190 -7.49 -16.95 -11.93
CA VAL A 190 -8.30 -17.37 -10.77
C VAL A 190 -9.74 -16.85 -10.89
N ALA A 191 -9.94 -15.60 -11.35
CA ALA A 191 -11.27 -15.03 -11.56
C ALA A 191 -12.06 -15.79 -12.63
N ASP A 192 -11.41 -16.17 -13.73
CA ASP A 192 -12.03 -16.97 -14.80
C ASP A 192 -12.53 -18.33 -14.29
N ILE A 193 -11.78 -18.97 -13.39
CA ILE A 193 -12.19 -20.23 -12.76
C ILE A 193 -13.38 -20.03 -11.82
N LEU A 194 -13.39 -18.96 -11.03
CA LEU A 194 -14.35 -18.78 -9.93
C LEU A 194 -15.66 -18.11 -10.37
N ILE A 195 -15.58 -17.13 -11.27
CA ILE A 195 -16.67 -16.20 -11.62
C ILE A 195 -17.07 -16.37 -13.09
N GLY A 196 -16.18 -16.93 -13.91
CA GLY A 196 -16.35 -17.03 -15.36
C GLY A 196 -15.73 -15.84 -16.09
N THR A 197 -15.45 -16.03 -17.38
CA THR A 197 -14.81 -15.01 -18.23
C THR A 197 -15.72 -13.78 -18.36
N LYS A 198 -15.28 -12.66 -17.81
CA LYS A 198 -15.86 -11.33 -18.10
C LYS A 198 -14.94 -10.60 -19.06
N ASP A 199 -15.51 -9.95 -20.06
CA ASP A 199 -14.75 -9.04 -20.92
C ASP A 199 -14.13 -7.95 -20.06
N VAL A 200 -12.81 -7.80 -20.17
CA VAL A 200 -12.02 -6.81 -19.43
C VAL A 200 -12.26 -5.39 -19.97
N ASN A 201 -12.86 -5.28 -21.15
CA ASN A 201 -13.00 -4.03 -21.88
C ASN A 201 -14.31 -3.32 -21.52
N ASN A 202 -14.20 -2.05 -21.13
CA ASN A 202 -15.37 -1.20 -20.99
C ASN A 202 -15.93 -0.87 -22.40
N PRO A 203 -17.18 -1.25 -22.73
CA PRO A 203 -17.74 -1.03 -24.06
C PRO A 203 -17.76 0.45 -24.46
N MET A 204 -17.98 1.36 -23.49
CA MET A 204 -17.94 2.81 -23.70
C MET A 204 -16.54 3.27 -24.10
N GLN A 205 -15.50 2.74 -23.45
CA GLN A 205 -14.12 3.05 -23.80
C GLN A 205 -13.79 2.57 -25.23
N LYS A 206 -14.23 1.36 -25.60
CA LYS A 206 -14.00 0.79 -26.94
C LYS A 206 -14.70 1.62 -28.02
N GLU A 207 -15.92 2.09 -27.76
CA GLU A 207 -16.66 2.99 -28.66
C GLU A 207 -15.91 4.30 -28.90
N ILE A 208 -15.47 4.98 -27.83
CA ILE A 208 -14.69 6.22 -27.93
C ILE A 208 -13.40 5.99 -28.72
N LEU A 209 -12.72 4.87 -28.47
CA LEU A 209 -11.45 4.55 -29.12
C LEU A 209 -11.62 4.27 -30.62
N SER A 210 -12.77 3.73 -31.02
CA SER A 210 -13.11 3.50 -32.44
C SER A 210 -13.60 4.74 -33.18
N SER A 211 -13.93 5.83 -32.47
CA SER A 211 -14.55 7.03 -33.07
C SER A 211 -13.61 7.87 -33.96
N GLY A 212 -12.30 7.84 -33.73
CA GLY A 212 -11.36 8.60 -34.54
C GLY A 212 -9.98 8.84 -33.93
N PRO A 213 -9.05 9.44 -34.69
CA PRO A 213 -7.67 9.67 -34.26
C PRO A 213 -7.56 10.68 -33.11
N ILE A 214 -8.45 11.67 -33.05
CA ILE A 214 -8.49 12.67 -31.97
C ILE A 214 -8.81 11.98 -30.64
N ALA A 215 -9.87 11.17 -30.60
CA ALA A 215 -10.25 10.41 -29.42
C ALA A 215 -9.14 9.46 -28.94
N LYS A 216 -8.53 8.70 -29.88
CA LYS A 216 -7.38 7.83 -29.56
C LYS A 216 -6.23 8.59 -28.94
N THR A 217 -5.87 9.74 -29.51
CA THR A 217 -4.78 10.59 -29.02
C THR A 217 -5.12 11.14 -27.64
N ALA A 218 -6.34 11.65 -27.44
CA ALA A 218 -6.80 12.17 -26.16
C ALA A 218 -6.79 11.09 -25.06
N LEU A 219 -7.33 9.90 -25.35
CA LEU A 219 -7.32 8.78 -24.41
C LEU A 219 -5.92 8.27 -24.12
N PHE A 220 -5.01 8.25 -25.10
CA PHE A 220 -3.61 7.91 -24.87
C PHE A 220 -2.95 8.85 -23.86
N PHE A 221 -3.08 10.17 -24.03
CA PHE A 221 -2.53 11.12 -23.07
C PHE A 221 -3.19 11.01 -21.69
N LEU A 222 -4.52 10.82 -21.66
CA LEU A 222 -5.27 10.68 -20.44
C LEU A 222 -4.82 9.45 -19.63
N TYR A 223 -4.79 8.26 -20.25
CA TYR A 223 -4.55 6.99 -19.56
C TYR A 223 -3.07 6.74 -19.27
N CYS A 224 -2.18 7.17 -20.15
CA CYS A 224 -0.74 6.89 -20.02
C CYS A 224 0.01 7.97 -19.23
N PHE A 225 -0.55 9.18 -19.09
CA PHE A 225 0.15 10.29 -18.44
C PHE A 225 -0.68 11.00 -17.38
N ILE A 226 -1.80 11.61 -17.75
CA ILE A 226 -2.52 12.51 -16.84
C ILE A 226 -3.11 11.76 -15.64
N THR A 227 -3.80 10.65 -15.89
CA THR A 227 -4.44 9.84 -14.83
C THR A 227 -3.39 9.22 -13.90
N PRO A 228 -2.34 8.52 -14.40
CA PRO A 228 -1.28 8.03 -13.52
C PRO A 228 -0.59 9.16 -12.75
N LEU A 229 -0.38 10.33 -13.35
CA LEU A 229 0.28 11.45 -12.66
C LEU A 229 -0.58 11.96 -11.50
N LEU A 230 -1.88 12.16 -11.73
CA LEU A 230 -2.85 12.53 -10.69
C LEU A 230 -2.87 11.49 -9.56
N GLU A 231 -3.08 10.23 -9.90
CA GLU A 231 -3.26 9.16 -8.93
C GLU A 231 -1.97 8.89 -8.13
N GLU A 232 -0.81 8.84 -8.78
CA GLU A 232 0.46 8.69 -8.07
C GLU A 232 0.74 9.87 -7.14
N THR A 233 0.37 11.09 -7.54
CA THR A 233 0.51 12.29 -6.70
C THR A 233 -0.36 12.19 -5.44
N VAL A 234 -1.62 11.77 -5.57
CA VAL A 234 -2.57 11.68 -4.46
C VAL A 234 -2.26 10.48 -3.55
N TYR A 235 -2.18 9.27 -4.11
CA TYR A 235 -2.18 8.06 -3.31
C TYR A 235 -0.79 7.66 -2.82
N ARG A 236 0.25 7.85 -3.64
CA ARG A 236 1.62 7.45 -3.29
C ARG A 236 2.34 8.64 -2.69
N GLY A 237 2.34 9.73 -3.43
CA GLY A 237 2.92 10.99 -2.98
C GLY A 237 2.31 11.42 -1.66
N PHE A 238 1.06 11.86 -1.69
CA PHE A 238 0.47 12.50 -0.52
C PHE A 238 0.07 11.47 0.55
N LEU A 239 -0.86 10.56 0.26
CA LEU A 239 -1.47 9.69 1.25
C LEU A 239 -0.50 8.68 1.86
N LEU A 240 0.14 7.83 1.03
CA LEU A 240 1.06 6.80 1.50
C LEU A 240 2.26 7.41 2.25
N THR A 241 2.91 8.44 1.71
CA THR A 241 4.04 9.07 2.41
C THR A 241 3.60 9.66 3.74
N SER A 242 2.46 10.36 3.80
CA SER A 242 1.97 10.96 5.05
C SER A 242 1.58 9.92 6.09
N LEU A 243 1.04 8.76 5.66
CA LEU A 243 0.76 7.64 6.55
C LEU A 243 2.06 7.06 7.12
N CYS A 244 3.07 6.79 6.28
CA CYS A 244 4.37 6.28 6.73
C CYS A 244 5.06 7.21 7.74
N THR A 245 5.00 8.53 7.55
CA THR A 245 5.61 9.49 8.48
C THR A 245 4.80 9.70 9.76
N SER A 246 3.50 9.36 9.76
CA SER A 246 2.64 9.42 10.95
C SER A 246 2.87 8.28 11.97
N LYS A 247 3.98 7.54 11.85
CA LYS A 247 4.34 6.34 12.64
C LYS A 247 3.54 5.07 12.30
N MET A 248 2.79 5.06 11.20
CA MET A 248 2.19 3.82 10.69
C MET A 248 3.27 2.96 10.03
N LYS A 249 3.26 1.64 10.28
CA LYS A 249 4.16 0.72 9.57
C LYS A 249 3.90 0.79 8.07
N TRP A 250 4.95 0.79 7.25
CA TRP A 250 4.82 1.02 5.81
C TRP A 250 3.90 0.01 5.11
N GLN A 251 3.85 -1.25 5.59
CA GLN A 251 2.94 -2.27 5.05
C GLN A 251 1.48 -1.89 5.24
N GLN A 252 1.14 -1.39 6.44
CA GLN A 252 -0.21 -0.93 6.75
C GLN A 252 -0.57 0.31 5.93
N ALA A 253 0.39 1.22 5.76
CA ALA A 253 0.21 2.41 4.94
C ALA A 253 -0.02 2.06 3.45
N VAL A 254 0.72 1.09 2.91
CA VAL A 254 0.52 0.57 1.55
C VAL A 254 -0.86 -0.04 1.40
N ILE A 255 -1.27 -0.91 2.34
CA ILE A 255 -2.60 -1.54 2.29
C ILE A 255 -3.70 -0.48 2.33
N LEU A 256 -3.62 0.46 3.26
CA LEU A 256 -4.64 1.50 3.43
C LEU A 256 -4.72 2.44 2.22
N SER A 257 -3.58 2.90 1.70
CA SER A 257 -3.53 3.73 0.50
C SER A 257 -4.08 2.98 -0.73
N SER A 258 -3.71 1.71 -0.90
CA SER A 258 -4.18 0.86 -2.01
C SER A 258 -5.68 0.58 -1.92
N PHE A 259 -6.21 0.43 -0.71
CA PHE A 259 -7.64 0.25 -0.48
C PHE A 259 -8.43 1.50 -0.83
N ILE A 260 -7.97 2.68 -0.38
CA ILE A 260 -8.60 3.96 -0.71
C ILE A 260 -8.53 4.24 -2.22
N PHE A 261 -7.38 3.95 -2.86
CA PHE A 261 -7.21 4.02 -4.31
C PHE A 261 -8.23 3.16 -5.06
N SER A 262 -8.41 1.91 -4.64
CA SER A 262 -9.38 1.00 -5.23
C SER A 262 -10.82 1.48 -5.06
N LEU A 263 -11.19 1.98 -3.87
CA LEU A 263 -12.52 2.51 -3.61
C LEU A 263 -12.85 3.78 -4.40
N ALA A 264 -11.84 4.62 -4.66
CA ALA A 264 -12.01 5.86 -5.43
C ALA A 264 -12.46 5.62 -6.88
N HIS A 265 -12.27 4.41 -7.41
CA HIS A 265 -12.71 4.07 -8.77
C HIS A 265 -14.20 3.75 -8.87
N PHE A 266 -14.93 3.67 -7.75
CA PHE A 266 -16.38 3.42 -7.69
C PHE A 266 -16.86 2.20 -8.52
N SER A 267 -15.99 1.20 -8.71
CA SER A 267 -16.27 0.01 -9.51
C SER A 267 -16.04 -1.25 -8.68
N SER A 268 -17.13 -1.98 -8.38
CA SER A 268 -17.04 -3.22 -7.61
C SER A 268 -16.33 -4.34 -8.36
N ASP A 269 -16.47 -4.38 -9.69
CA ASP A 269 -15.90 -5.45 -10.52
C ASP A 269 -14.36 -5.33 -10.65
N SER A 270 -13.83 -4.12 -10.80
CA SER A 270 -12.38 -3.90 -10.94
C SER A 270 -11.67 -3.64 -9.61
N SER A 271 -12.39 -3.41 -8.51
CA SER A 271 -11.83 -3.07 -7.20
C SER A 271 -10.76 -4.07 -6.70
N PRO A 272 -10.95 -5.41 -6.76
CA PRO A 272 -9.91 -6.34 -6.32
C PRO A 272 -8.61 -6.19 -7.12
N GLN A 273 -8.71 -6.01 -8.43
CA GLN A 273 -7.54 -5.86 -9.29
C GLN A 273 -6.83 -4.52 -9.04
N LEU A 274 -7.60 -3.44 -8.91
CA LEU A 274 -7.09 -2.11 -8.58
C LEU A 274 -6.40 -2.09 -7.21
N PHE A 275 -6.88 -2.86 -6.24
CA PHE A 275 -6.22 -2.99 -4.95
C PHE A 275 -4.84 -3.64 -5.08
N ILE A 276 -4.72 -4.70 -5.89
CA ILE A 276 -3.45 -5.40 -6.13
C ILE A 276 -2.45 -4.50 -6.89
N ILE A 277 -2.90 -3.84 -7.96
CA ILE A 277 -2.12 -2.81 -8.66
C ILE A 277 -1.67 -1.74 -7.66
N GLY A 278 -2.61 -1.30 -6.82
CA GLY A 278 -2.45 -0.46 -5.64
C GLY A 278 -1.19 -0.80 -4.85
N CYS A 279 -1.16 -2.04 -4.35
CA CYS A 279 -0.11 -2.57 -3.49
C CYS A 279 1.25 -2.65 -4.21
N VAL A 280 1.29 -3.11 -5.46
CA VAL A 280 2.56 -3.22 -6.20
C VAL A 280 3.19 -1.84 -6.42
N LEU A 281 2.39 -0.86 -6.82
CA LEU A 281 2.84 0.52 -7.00
C LEU A 281 3.31 1.14 -5.67
N GLY A 282 2.56 0.91 -4.59
CA GLY A 282 2.93 1.35 -3.24
C GLY A 282 4.25 0.73 -2.78
N CYS A 283 4.44 -0.58 -2.94
CA CYS A 283 5.69 -1.28 -2.61
C CYS A 283 6.88 -0.78 -3.44
N SER A 284 6.68 -0.53 -4.75
CA SER A 284 7.73 0.02 -5.61
C SER A 284 8.15 1.41 -5.15
N TYR A 285 7.18 2.25 -4.73
CA TYR A 285 7.47 3.56 -4.18
C TYR A 285 8.17 3.47 -2.81
N CYS A 286 7.71 2.60 -1.91
CA CYS A 286 8.36 2.35 -0.62
C CYS A 286 9.82 1.96 -0.77
N TRP A 287 10.13 1.07 -1.73
CA TRP A 287 11.49 0.62 -1.99
C TRP A 287 12.37 1.68 -2.65
N SER A 288 11.87 2.30 -3.73
CA SER A 288 12.67 3.22 -4.56
C SER A 288 12.76 4.63 -4.00
N GLY A 289 11.80 5.02 -3.17
CA GLY A 289 11.57 6.39 -2.75
C GLY A 289 11.15 7.31 -3.90
N SER A 290 10.93 6.83 -5.12
CA SER A 290 10.72 7.65 -6.32
C SER A 290 9.31 7.52 -6.88
N LEU A 291 8.57 8.63 -6.93
CA LEU A 291 7.26 8.66 -7.59
C LEU A 291 7.37 8.33 -9.08
N LEU A 292 8.50 8.63 -9.70
CA LEU A 292 8.74 8.25 -11.09
C LEU A 292 8.76 6.73 -11.28
N SER A 293 9.15 5.96 -10.25
CA SER A 293 9.16 4.51 -10.32
C SER A 293 7.76 3.93 -10.43
N SER A 294 6.87 4.34 -9.52
CA SER A 294 5.47 3.90 -9.52
C SER A 294 4.70 4.48 -10.71
N PHE A 295 4.90 5.76 -11.04
CA PHE A 295 4.35 6.38 -12.24
C PHE A 295 4.70 5.60 -13.51
N THR A 296 5.97 5.20 -13.68
CA THR A 296 6.39 4.45 -14.87
C THR A 296 5.72 3.09 -14.95
N ILE A 297 5.64 2.34 -13.83
CA ILE A 297 4.94 1.04 -13.81
C ILE A 297 3.47 1.25 -14.17
N HIS A 298 2.82 2.24 -13.57
CA HIS A 298 1.40 2.53 -13.77
C HIS A 298 1.10 2.96 -15.21
N ALA A 299 1.87 3.92 -15.75
CA ALA A 299 1.75 4.38 -17.12
C ALA A 299 1.96 3.25 -18.14
N LEU A 300 2.94 2.37 -17.93
CA LEU A 300 3.18 1.22 -18.79
C LEU A 300 2.05 0.19 -18.72
N TYR A 301 1.49 -0.04 -17.52
CA TYR A 301 0.35 -0.94 -17.34
C TYR A 301 -0.90 -0.41 -18.05
N ASN A 302 -1.18 0.89 -17.92
CA ASN A 302 -2.30 1.53 -18.61
C ASN A 302 -2.09 1.54 -20.13
N ALA A 303 -0.87 1.81 -20.59
CA ALA A 303 -0.53 1.75 -22.02
C ALA A 303 -0.72 0.34 -22.59
N LEU A 304 -0.30 -0.70 -21.86
CA LEU A 304 -0.52 -2.09 -22.26
C LEU A 304 -2.01 -2.41 -22.36
N THR A 305 -2.80 -2.02 -21.35
CA THR A 305 -4.26 -2.23 -21.33
C THR A 305 -4.95 -1.51 -22.49
N LEU A 306 -4.54 -0.27 -22.77
CA LEU A 306 -5.05 0.50 -23.90
C LEU A 306 -4.71 -0.16 -25.24
N ILE A 307 -3.47 -0.64 -25.41
CA ILE A 307 -3.05 -1.36 -26.63
C ILE A 307 -3.87 -2.64 -26.81
N VAL A 308 -4.04 -3.43 -25.75
CA VAL A 308 -4.88 -4.65 -25.79
C VAL A 308 -6.31 -4.30 -26.22
N THR A 309 -6.88 -3.22 -25.67
CA THR A 309 -8.23 -2.75 -26.02
C THR A 309 -8.35 -2.32 -27.49
N ILE A 310 -7.30 -1.70 -28.05
CA ILE A 310 -7.25 -1.31 -29.48
C ILE A 310 -7.19 -2.53 -30.40
N LEU A 311 -6.49 -3.59 -29.96
CA LEU A 311 -6.23 -4.79 -30.77
C LEU A 311 -7.34 -5.86 -30.68
N SER A 312 -8.18 -5.80 -29.64
CA SER A 312 -9.35 -6.67 -29.42
C SER A 312 -10.60 -6.17 -30.14
#